data_AF-A0A1U7J1K7-F1
#
_entry.id   AF-A0A1U7J1K7-F1
#
_cell.length_a   1.000
_cell.length_b   1.000
_cell.length_c   1.000
_cell.angle_alpha   90.00
_cell.angle_beta   90.00
_cell.angle_gamma   90.00
#
_symmetry.space_group_name_H-M   'P 1'
#
loop_
_entity.id
_entity.type
_entity.pdbx_description
1 polymer ?
#
loop_
_entity_poly.entity_id
_entity_poly.type
_entity_poly.pdbx_seq_one_letter_code
_entity_poly.pdbx_strand_id
1 'polypeptide(L)'
;MNKSNWFSRGINFCLNYLSRTVWQLFISLSLFLAALAYEFFGSQQADISIDIKSTNFTLGVIGSILALATSISFSFMVFSISQANNRKHDLFYRFKSMLFEFDSFLKDYPATERKVSEAQALSWQLKFIKLSEFPLFDWGDTIKDLTTYLTEAEDYEEDLNLDNKILGYLGFLEETVSEIGLICINQITSQIYVDIVIKILALITLLIVTLISGYLNLGTIQNSVLSCSPVFFASFSCLIFLQVIRCLKMESKEILNFVEWENSEGL
;
A
#
# COMPACT_ATOMS: atom_id res chain seq x y z
N MET A 1 -11.50 -25.46 -16.71
CA MET A 1 -11.93 -24.07 -16.40
C MET A 1 -12.23 -23.98 -14.91
N ASN A 2 -11.42 -23.21 -14.18
CA ASN A 2 -11.22 -23.35 -12.74
C ASN A 2 -12.30 -22.62 -11.90
N LYS A 3 -13.20 -23.37 -11.23
CA LYS A 3 -14.25 -22.81 -10.35
C LYS A 3 -13.68 -22.03 -9.15
N SER A 4 -12.47 -22.36 -8.70
CA SER A 4 -11.75 -21.68 -7.61
C SER A 4 -11.47 -20.18 -7.92
N ASN A 5 -11.12 -19.86 -9.18
CA ASN A 5 -10.82 -18.48 -9.58
C ASN A 5 -12.05 -17.55 -9.59
N TRP A 6 -13.24 -18.08 -9.83
CA TRP A 6 -14.47 -17.27 -9.83
C TRP A 6 -14.92 -16.92 -8.41
N PHE A 7 -14.83 -17.87 -7.48
CA PHE A 7 -15.19 -17.65 -6.08
C PHE A 7 -14.22 -16.69 -5.39
N SER A 8 -12.92 -16.85 -5.64
CA SER A 8 -11.88 -15.93 -5.15
C SER A 8 -12.05 -14.51 -5.72
N ARG A 9 -12.37 -14.37 -7.01
CA ARG A 9 -12.65 -13.06 -7.62
C ARG A 9 -13.92 -12.40 -7.06
N GLY A 10 -14.99 -13.17 -6.85
CA GLY A 10 -16.24 -12.67 -6.24
C GLY A 10 -16.02 -12.18 -4.81
N ILE A 11 -15.31 -12.94 -3.98
CA ILE A 11 -14.95 -12.54 -2.61
C ILE A 11 -14.07 -11.28 -2.62
N ASN A 12 -13.06 -11.22 -3.48
CA ASN A 12 -12.19 -10.05 -3.59
C ASN A 12 -12.93 -8.80 -4.06
N PHE A 13 -13.93 -8.95 -4.93
CA PHE A 13 -14.80 -7.85 -5.38
C PHE A 13 -15.72 -7.36 -4.25
N CYS A 14 -16.42 -8.26 -3.56
CA CYS A 14 -17.23 -7.91 -2.40
C CYS A 14 -16.41 -7.21 -1.32
N LEU A 15 -15.23 -7.73 -0.99
CA LEU A 15 -14.33 -7.14 -0.01
C LEU A 15 -13.76 -5.78 -0.47
N ASN A 16 -13.54 -5.57 -1.78
CA ASN A 16 -13.15 -4.25 -2.32
C ASN A 16 -14.31 -3.25 -2.28
N TYR A 17 -15.53 -3.75 -2.42
CA TYR A 17 -16.73 -2.93 -2.30
C TYR A 17 -16.96 -2.50 -0.84
N LEU A 18 -16.81 -3.46 0.08
CA LEU A 18 -16.91 -3.29 1.53
C LEU A 18 -15.76 -2.46 2.15
N SER A 19 -14.60 -2.34 1.51
CA SER A 19 -13.48 -1.54 2.03
C SER A 19 -13.61 -0.04 1.78
N ARG A 20 -14.55 0.37 0.91
CA ARG A 20 -14.81 1.79 0.64
C ARG A 20 -15.48 2.44 1.84
N THR A 21 -14.96 3.61 2.25
CA THR A 21 -15.45 4.36 3.42
C THR A 21 -16.95 4.65 3.35
N VAL A 22 -17.46 4.95 2.16
CA VAL A 22 -18.89 5.22 1.92
C VAL A 22 -19.76 4.01 2.29
N TRP A 23 -19.33 2.80 1.92
CA TRP A 23 -20.07 1.57 2.23
C TRP A 23 -19.93 1.16 3.69
N GLN A 24 -18.75 1.34 4.27
CA GLN A 24 -18.55 1.09 5.70
C GLN A 24 -19.45 1.98 6.55
N LEU A 25 -19.52 3.29 6.22
CA LEU A 25 -20.42 4.24 6.86
C LEU A 25 -21.88 3.91 6.60
N PHE A 26 -22.25 3.56 5.37
CA PHE A 26 -23.63 3.21 5.04
C PHE A 26 -24.13 2.00 5.83
N ILE A 27 -23.31 0.95 5.93
CA ILE A 27 -23.66 -0.28 6.67
C ILE A 27 -23.76 0.01 8.17
N SER A 28 -22.78 0.70 8.76
CA SER A 28 -22.81 1.00 10.20
C SER A 28 -23.96 1.95 10.55
N LEU A 29 -24.24 2.94 9.70
CA LEU A 29 -25.38 3.84 9.87
C LEU A 29 -26.72 3.10 9.72
N SER A 30 -26.83 2.20 8.74
CA SER A 30 -28.06 1.41 8.54
C SER A 30 -28.34 0.50 9.73
N LEU A 31 -27.32 -0.15 10.28
CA LEU A 31 -27.45 -0.98 11.49
C LEU A 31 -27.83 -0.13 12.70
N PHE A 32 -27.23 1.05 12.83
CA PHE A 32 -27.56 2.00 13.89
C PHE A 32 -29.02 2.48 13.80
N LEU A 33 -29.48 2.87 12.61
CA LEU A 33 -30.86 3.30 12.37
C LEU A 33 -31.85 2.15 12.57
N ALA A 34 -31.49 0.92 12.19
CA ALA A 34 -32.32 -0.26 12.44
C ALA A 34 -32.44 -0.57 13.93
N ALA A 35 -31.35 -0.47 14.69
CA ALA A 35 -31.36 -0.62 16.15
C ALA A 35 -32.21 0.47 16.82
N LEU A 36 -32.08 1.73 16.37
CA LEU A 36 -32.94 2.83 16.82
C LEU A 36 -34.42 2.57 16.51
N ALA A 37 -34.74 2.18 15.27
CA ALA A 37 -36.12 1.88 14.89
C ALA A 37 -36.70 0.74 15.72
N TYR A 38 -35.91 -0.30 16.01
CA TYR A 38 -36.30 -1.38 16.89
C TYR A 38 -36.61 -0.88 18.31
N GLU A 39 -35.77 -0.02 18.89
CA GLU A 39 -36.06 0.57 20.20
C GLU A 39 -37.29 1.49 20.18
N PHE A 40 -37.47 2.32 19.15
CA PHE A 40 -38.60 3.25 19.07
C PHE A 40 -39.95 2.58 18.81
N PHE A 41 -39.99 1.57 17.94
CA PHE A 41 -41.24 0.91 17.55
C PHE A 41 -41.52 -0.38 18.35
N GLY A 42 -40.48 -1.04 18.88
CA GLY A 42 -40.59 -2.26 19.67
C GLY A 42 -40.82 -2.05 21.16
N SER A 43 -40.63 -0.83 21.69
CA SER A 43 -40.72 -0.50 23.13
C SER A 43 -42.16 -0.31 23.66
N GLN A 44 -43.17 -0.96 23.09
CA GLN A 44 -44.52 -0.88 23.66
C GLN A 44 -44.70 -1.63 25.01
N GLN A 45 -43.69 -2.30 25.58
CA GLN A 45 -43.94 -3.13 26.77
C GLN A 45 -42.80 -3.42 27.75
N ALA A 46 -41.64 -2.78 27.68
CA ALA A 46 -40.61 -2.98 28.70
C ALA A 46 -39.90 -1.67 29.05
N ASP A 47 -40.07 -1.22 30.30
CA ASP A 47 -39.17 -0.25 30.94
C ASP A 47 -37.78 -0.89 31.10
N ILE A 48 -37.04 -0.96 29.99
CA ILE A 48 -35.62 -1.30 30.03
C ILE A 48 -34.95 -0.05 30.58
N SER A 49 -34.69 -0.03 31.89
CA SER A 49 -33.84 0.99 32.50
C SER A 49 -32.43 0.82 31.94
N ILE A 50 -32.10 1.60 30.91
CA ILE A 50 -30.78 1.58 30.28
C ILE A 50 -29.77 2.16 31.29
N ASP A 51 -28.86 1.32 31.78
CA ASP A 51 -27.77 1.78 32.64
C ASP A 51 -26.69 2.47 31.82
N ILE A 52 -26.64 3.80 31.93
CA ILE A 52 -25.64 4.67 31.31
C ILE A 52 -24.22 4.22 31.68
N LYS A 53 -24.01 3.66 32.88
CA LYS A 53 -22.69 3.17 33.32
C LYS A 53 -22.25 1.95 32.50
N SER A 54 -23.17 1.02 32.22
CA SER A 54 -22.90 -0.15 31.39
C SER A 54 -22.55 0.25 29.95
N THR A 55 -23.31 1.19 29.38
CA THR A 55 -23.08 1.70 28.01
C THR A 55 -21.73 2.40 27.88
N ASN A 56 -21.38 3.27 28.84
CA ASN A 56 -20.08 3.95 28.86
C ASN A 56 -18.93 2.96 29.05
N PHE A 57 -19.13 1.91 29.86
CA PHE A 57 -18.13 0.84 30.01
C PHE A 57 -17.89 0.11 28.68
N THR A 58 -18.95 -0.28 27.96
CA THR A 58 -18.83 -0.95 26.65
C THR A 58 -18.13 -0.06 25.61
N LEU A 59 -18.50 1.23 25.53
CA LEU A 59 -17.80 2.19 24.66
C LEU A 59 -16.34 2.35 25.05
N GLY A 60 -16.03 2.35 26.35
CA GLY A 60 -14.67 2.36 26.87
C GLY A 60 -13.84 1.16 26.40
N VAL A 61 -14.40 -0.05 26.51
CA VAL A 61 -13.75 -1.28 26.02
C VAL A 61 -13.51 -1.23 24.51
N ILE A 62 -14.50 -0.82 23.73
CA ILE A 62 -14.37 -0.64 22.26
C ILE A 62 -13.28 0.39 21.96
N GLY A 63 -13.26 1.51 22.69
CA GLY A 63 -12.24 2.54 22.58
C GLY A 63 -10.83 2.02 22.86
N SER A 64 -10.64 1.20 23.90
CA SER A 64 -9.35 0.58 24.22
C SER A 64 -8.87 -0.37 23.12
N ILE A 65 -9.76 -1.21 22.57
CA ILE A 65 -9.43 -2.11 21.45
C ILE A 65 -9.02 -1.31 20.21
N LEU A 66 -9.77 -0.25 19.88
CA LEU A 66 -9.46 0.63 18.77
C LEU A 66 -8.13 1.36 18.95
N ALA A 67 -7.84 1.87 20.15
CA ALA A 67 -6.58 2.53 20.45
C ALA A 67 -5.39 1.59 20.24
N LEU A 68 -5.48 0.35 20.73
CA LEU A 68 -4.45 -0.67 20.53
C LEU A 68 -4.27 -1.01 19.05
N ALA A 69 -5.37 -1.20 18.32
CA ALA A 69 -5.32 -1.47 16.88
C ALA A 69 -4.75 -0.31 16.07
N THR A 70 -5.04 0.94 16.48
CA THR A 70 -4.46 2.15 15.87
C THR A 70 -2.96 2.17 16.07
N SER A 71 -2.49 1.90 17.30
CA SER A 71 -1.07 1.88 17.60
C SER A 71 -0.31 0.86 16.74
N ILE A 72 -0.86 -0.35 16.59
CA ILE A 72 -0.26 -1.40 15.75
C ILE A 72 -0.27 -0.98 14.28
N SER A 73 -1.42 -0.52 13.77
CA SER A 73 -1.60 -0.13 12.37
C SER A 73 -0.71 1.05 12.00
N PHE A 74 -0.56 2.03 12.89
CA PHE A 74 0.32 3.18 12.70
C PHE A 74 1.79 2.77 12.66
N SER A 75 2.23 1.94 13.62
CA SER A 75 3.60 1.42 13.62
C SER A 75 3.92 0.65 12.34
N PHE A 76 2.96 -0.17 11.88
CA PHE A 76 3.11 -0.93 10.64
C PHE A 76 3.18 -0.01 9.41
N MET A 77 2.30 0.98 9.31
CA MET A 77 2.34 1.99 8.24
C MET A 77 3.69 2.72 8.19
N VAL A 78 4.21 3.18 9.33
CA VAL A 78 5.51 3.86 9.41
C VAL A 78 6.63 2.91 8.97
N PHE A 79 6.57 1.65 9.40
CA PHE A 79 7.52 0.62 8.99
C PHE A 79 7.51 0.41 7.47
N SER A 80 6.34 0.17 6.86
CA SER A 80 6.23 -0.08 5.41
C SER A 80 6.69 1.13 4.58
N ILE A 81 6.32 2.35 4.97
CA ILE A 81 6.78 3.58 4.29
C ILE A 81 8.31 3.74 4.40
N SER A 82 8.85 3.53 5.60
CA SER A 82 10.29 3.63 5.85
C SER A 82 11.07 2.58 5.07
N GLN A 83 10.60 1.33 5.06
CA GLN A 83 11.20 0.24 4.32
C GLN A 83 11.22 0.52 2.81
N ALA A 84 10.09 0.93 2.24
CA ALA A 84 10.01 1.28 0.82
C ALA A 84 10.94 2.44 0.46
N ASN A 85 10.99 3.49 1.29
CA ASN A 85 11.86 4.63 1.04
C ASN A 85 13.34 4.26 1.14
N ASN A 86 13.73 3.50 2.16
CA ASN A 86 15.12 3.04 2.34
C ASN A 86 15.55 2.14 1.18
N ARG A 87 14.70 1.21 0.76
CA ARG A 87 15.00 0.32 -0.37
C ARG A 87 15.12 1.10 -1.68
N LYS A 88 14.26 2.10 -1.91
CA LYS A 88 14.37 3.00 -3.06
C LYS A 88 15.72 3.75 -3.08
N HIS A 89 16.18 4.24 -1.94
CA HIS A 89 17.51 4.88 -1.82
C HIS A 89 18.67 3.90 -2.06
N ASP A 90 18.59 2.67 -1.54
CA ASP A 90 19.57 1.61 -1.77
C ASP A 90 19.68 1.26 -3.26
N LEU A 91 18.55 1.05 -3.94
CA LEU A 91 18.54 0.78 -5.38
C LEU A 91 19.09 1.94 -6.21
N PHE A 92 18.75 3.18 -5.84
CA PHE A 92 19.29 4.35 -6.54
C PHE A 92 20.81 4.49 -6.34
N TYR A 93 21.30 4.16 -5.14
CA TYR A 93 22.74 4.10 -4.90
C TYR A 93 23.40 3.03 -5.79
N ARG A 94 22.84 1.81 -5.86
CA ARG A 94 23.31 0.74 -6.75
C ARG A 94 23.33 1.17 -8.22
N PHE A 95 22.27 1.83 -8.68
CA PHE A 95 22.20 2.39 -10.03
C PHE A 95 23.36 3.35 -10.30
N LYS A 96 23.63 4.29 -9.38
CA LYS A 96 24.76 5.23 -9.52
C LYS A 96 26.11 4.51 -9.47
N SER A 97 26.30 3.54 -8.59
CA SER A 97 27.51 2.73 -8.53
C SER A 97 27.76 1.99 -9.85
N MET A 98 26.74 1.35 -10.42
CA MET A 98 26.84 0.68 -11.72
C MET A 98 27.17 1.65 -12.86
N LEU A 99 26.64 2.88 -12.85
CA LEU A 99 27.04 3.91 -13.82
C LEU A 99 28.51 4.32 -13.71
N PHE A 100 29.09 4.32 -12.50
CA PHE A 100 30.52 4.57 -12.32
C PHE A 100 31.37 3.38 -12.77
N GLU A 101 30.93 2.15 -12.54
CA GLU A 101 31.59 0.95 -13.07
C GLU A 101 31.53 0.92 -14.60
N PHE A 102 30.39 1.26 -15.19
CA PHE A 102 30.23 1.37 -16.64
C PHE A 102 31.16 2.45 -17.24
N ASP A 103 31.28 3.60 -16.58
CA ASP A 103 32.24 4.64 -16.97
C ASP A 103 33.71 4.20 -16.82
N SER A 104 34.02 3.37 -15.82
CA SER A 104 35.36 2.78 -15.67
C SER A 104 35.65 1.81 -16.80
N PHE A 105 34.69 0.94 -17.15
CA PHE A 105 34.79 -0.01 -18.26
C PHE A 105 35.03 0.71 -19.59
N LEU A 106 34.28 1.78 -19.87
CA LEU A 106 34.42 2.55 -21.11
C LEU A 106 35.73 3.34 -21.21
N LYS A 107 36.49 3.52 -20.12
CA LYS A 107 37.81 4.20 -20.14
C LYS A 107 38.94 3.29 -20.63
N ASP A 108 38.74 1.98 -20.53
CA ASP A 108 39.74 1.00 -20.98
C ASP A 108 39.79 0.89 -22.51
N TYR A 109 38.81 1.47 -23.21
CA TYR A 109 38.69 1.48 -24.67
C TYR A 109 39.02 2.87 -25.25
N PRO A 110 39.57 2.94 -26.47
CA PRO A 110 39.92 4.21 -27.09
C PRO A 110 38.66 5.01 -27.43
N ALA A 111 38.59 6.27 -26.96
CA ALA A 111 37.45 7.18 -27.19
C ALA A 111 37.23 7.56 -28.68
N THR A 112 38.11 7.12 -29.59
CA THR A 112 37.93 7.23 -31.04
C THR A 112 36.83 6.32 -31.57
N GLU A 113 36.51 5.24 -30.84
CA GLU A 113 35.37 4.39 -31.17
C GLU A 113 34.06 5.12 -30.87
N ARG A 114 33.29 5.39 -31.92
CA ARG A 114 32.04 6.15 -31.83
C ARG A 114 31.05 5.50 -30.86
N LYS A 115 30.99 4.17 -30.77
CA LYS A 115 30.16 3.42 -29.82
C LYS A 115 30.50 3.75 -28.36
N VAL A 116 31.78 3.79 -28.03
CA VAL A 116 32.27 4.14 -26.69
C VAL A 116 31.94 5.60 -26.36
N SER A 117 32.07 6.51 -27.33
CA SER A 117 31.73 7.93 -27.14
C SER A 117 30.23 8.14 -26.87
N GLU A 118 29.34 7.49 -27.62
CA GLU A 118 27.89 7.57 -27.39
C GLU A 118 27.49 6.94 -26.05
N ALA A 119 28.09 5.79 -25.71
CA ALA A 119 27.87 5.13 -24.43
C ALA A 119 28.34 5.99 -23.23
N GLN A 120 29.48 6.68 -23.37
CA GLN A 120 29.96 7.63 -22.37
C GLN A 120 29.03 8.84 -22.24
N ALA A 121 28.54 9.38 -23.35
CA ALA A 121 27.58 10.48 -23.36
C ALA A 121 26.28 10.10 -22.63
N LEU A 122 25.73 8.91 -22.92
CA LEU A 122 24.57 8.35 -22.22
C LEU A 122 24.85 8.18 -20.72
N SER A 123 25.96 7.54 -20.35
CA SER A 123 26.36 7.36 -18.94
C SER A 123 26.43 8.70 -18.20
N TRP A 124 26.96 9.74 -18.85
CA TRP A 124 27.01 11.08 -18.29
C TRP A 124 25.62 11.69 -18.08
N GLN A 125 24.71 11.56 -19.05
CA GLN A 125 23.32 12.01 -18.91
C GLN A 125 22.62 11.32 -17.74
N LEU A 126 22.75 10.00 -17.62
CA LEU A 126 22.13 9.20 -16.55
C LEU A 126 22.66 9.56 -15.15
N LYS A 127 23.89 10.08 -15.04
CA LYS A 127 24.45 10.55 -13.76
C LYS A 127 23.73 11.79 -13.22
N PHE A 128 23.06 12.60 -14.05
CA PHE A 128 22.30 13.77 -13.58
C PHE A 128 20.87 13.47 -13.13
N ILE A 129 20.34 12.30 -13.49
CA ILE A 129 19.00 11.88 -13.09
C ILE A 129 18.89 11.88 -11.56
N LYS A 130 17.81 12.51 -11.06
CA LYS A 130 17.47 12.54 -9.64
C LYS A 130 16.50 11.43 -9.29
N LEU A 131 16.54 11.01 -8.03
CA LEU A 131 15.61 10.00 -7.51
C LEU A 131 14.13 10.38 -7.66
N SER A 132 13.83 11.69 -7.65
CA SER A 132 12.46 12.22 -7.82
C SER A 132 11.89 12.04 -9.23
N GLU A 133 12.72 11.74 -10.22
CA GLU A 133 12.27 11.52 -11.60
C GLU A 133 11.69 10.12 -11.81
N PHE A 134 11.94 9.19 -10.88
CA PHE A 134 11.31 7.88 -10.87
C PHE A 134 9.90 7.94 -10.24
N PRO A 135 8.90 7.24 -10.78
CA PRO A 135 8.97 6.25 -11.87
C PRO A 135 8.69 6.82 -13.28
N LEU A 136 8.65 8.14 -13.45
CA LEU A 136 8.27 8.78 -14.72
C LEU A 136 9.39 8.76 -15.78
N PHE A 137 10.59 8.35 -15.38
CA PHE A 137 11.73 8.21 -16.26
C PHE A 137 11.52 7.08 -17.28
N ASP A 138 11.50 7.43 -18.56
CA ASP A 138 11.35 6.48 -19.67
C ASP A 138 12.73 5.93 -20.08
N TRP A 139 13.04 4.73 -19.60
CA TRP A 139 14.28 4.06 -19.94
C TRP A 139 14.37 3.74 -21.44
N GLY A 140 13.27 3.29 -22.04
CA GLY A 140 13.24 2.81 -23.42
C GLY A 140 13.57 3.93 -24.40
N ASP A 141 12.97 5.09 -24.22
CA ASP A 141 13.26 6.27 -25.05
C ASP A 141 14.68 6.79 -24.81
N THR A 142 15.19 6.71 -23.59
CA THR A 142 16.54 7.22 -23.23
C THR A 142 17.66 6.38 -23.85
N ILE A 143 17.50 5.06 -23.99
CA ILE A 143 18.54 4.17 -24.55
C ILE A 143 18.41 3.96 -26.06
N LYS A 144 17.28 4.35 -26.66
CA LYS A 144 16.88 3.98 -28.03
C LYS A 144 17.94 4.29 -29.09
N ASP A 145 18.58 5.46 -28.99
CA ASP A 145 19.56 5.90 -29.97
C ASP A 145 20.83 5.02 -29.91
N LEU A 146 21.27 4.67 -28.70
CA LEU A 146 22.43 3.81 -28.49
C LEU A 146 22.13 2.35 -28.87
N THR A 147 20.95 1.82 -28.52
CA THR A 147 20.59 0.43 -28.86
C THR A 147 20.39 0.25 -30.36
N THR A 148 19.74 1.19 -31.03
CA THR A 148 19.60 1.17 -32.50
C THR A 148 20.97 1.18 -33.16
N TYR A 149 21.88 2.03 -32.68
CA TYR A 149 23.25 2.12 -33.20
C TYR A 149 24.06 0.83 -33.00
N LEU A 150 23.97 0.21 -31.82
CA LEU A 150 24.64 -1.07 -31.52
C LEU A 150 24.08 -2.24 -32.37
N THR A 151 22.84 -2.15 -32.84
CA THR A 151 22.18 -3.22 -33.62
C THR A 151 22.41 -3.07 -35.12
N GLU A 152 22.62 -1.84 -35.62
CA GLU A 152 22.78 -1.52 -37.04
C GLU A 152 24.24 -1.44 -37.51
N ALA A 153 25.22 -1.37 -36.59
CA ALA A 153 26.62 -1.22 -36.93
C ALA A 153 27.26 -2.54 -37.43
N GLU A 154 27.42 -2.69 -38.75
CA GLU A 154 28.31 -3.68 -39.38
C GLU A 154 29.77 -3.19 -39.35
N ASP A 155 30.33 -2.95 -38.15
CA ASP A 155 31.75 -2.58 -38.03
C ASP A 155 32.61 -3.83 -37.76
N TYR A 156 33.68 -3.99 -38.55
CA TYR A 156 34.72 -4.98 -38.31
C TYR A 156 35.57 -4.54 -37.10
N GLU A 157 35.18 -4.96 -35.90
CA GLU A 157 35.84 -4.59 -34.64
C GLU A 157 36.99 -5.51 -34.23
N GLU A 158 37.94 -4.96 -33.44
CA GLU A 158 39.04 -5.70 -32.81
C GLU A 158 38.56 -6.59 -31.63
N ASP A 159 37.45 -6.25 -30.95
CA ASP A 159 36.84 -7.05 -29.86
C ASP A 159 35.37 -7.37 -30.20
N LEU A 160 35.13 -8.56 -30.76
CA LEU A 160 33.82 -9.09 -31.18
C LEU A 160 32.71 -9.07 -30.10
N ASN A 161 33.03 -8.77 -28.84
CA ASN A 161 32.11 -8.80 -27.70
C ASN A 161 31.84 -7.42 -27.06
N LEU A 162 32.37 -6.32 -27.60
CA LEU A 162 32.16 -4.98 -27.02
C LEU A 162 30.66 -4.64 -26.93
N ASP A 163 29.91 -4.87 -28.00
CA ASP A 163 28.47 -4.63 -28.06
C ASP A 163 27.71 -5.42 -26.99
N ASN A 164 28.04 -6.70 -26.83
CA ASN A 164 27.43 -7.57 -25.81
C ASN A 164 27.73 -7.09 -24.39
N LYS A 165 28.94 -6.58 -24.13
CA LYS A 165 29.31 -6.03 -22.82
C LYS A 165 28.56 -4.74 -22.52
N ILE A 166 28.45 -3.82 -23.49
CA ILE A 166 27.69 -2.58 -23.36
C ILE A 166 26.21 -2.89 -23.10
N LEU A 167 25.61 -3.78 -23.91
CA LEU A 167 24.24 -4.25 -23.71
C LEU A 167 24.05 -4.94 -22.35
N GLY A 168 25.04 -5.69 -21.88
CA GLY A 168 25.03 -6.29 -20.54
C GLY A 168 24.90 -5.24 -19.44
N TYR A 169 25.73 -4.19 -19.46
CA TYR A 169 25.63 -3.08 -18.51
C TYR A 169 24.29 -2.34 -18.60
N LEU A 170 23.79 -2.10 -19.82
CA LEU A 170 22.48 -1.49 -20.03
C LEU A 170 21.35 -2.36 -19.46
N GLY A 171 21.42 -3.69 -19.64
CA GLY A 171 20.45 -4.63 -19.08
C GLY A 171 20.44 -4.62 -17.54
N PHE A 172 21.61 -4.56 -16.89
CA PHE A 172 21.67 -4.41 -15.44
C PHE A 172 21.10 -3.08 -14.93
N LEU A 173 21.33 -1.99 -15.67
CA LEU A 173 20.74 -0.69 -15.35
C LEU A 173 19.22 -0.71 -15.54
N GLU A 174 18.72 -1.36 -16.60
CA GLU A 174 17.29 -1.57 -16.85
C GLU A 174 16.61 -2.34 -15.71
N GLU A 175 17.24 -3.44 -15.27
CA GLU A 175 16.75 -4.24 -14.15
C GLU A 175 16.63 -3.37 -12.88
N THR A 176 17.67 -2.59 -12.59
CA THR A 176 17.68 -1.69 -11.42
C THR A 176 16.60 -0.60 -11.53
N VAL A 177 16.43 0.00 -12.71
CA VAL A 177 15.38 1.00 -12.98
C VAL A 177 13.99 0.40 -12.81
N SER A 178 13.80 -0.83 -13.31
CA SER A 178 12.55 -1.57 -13.19
C SER A 178 12.22 -1.89 -11.72
N GLU A 179 13.20 -2.33 -10.94
CA GLU A 179 13.03 -2.54 -9.50
C GLU A 179 12.67 -1.24 -8.76
N ILE A 180 13.32 -0.12 -9.08
CA ILE A 180 12.95 1.20 -8.52
C ILE A 180 11.49 1.53 -8.86
N GLY A 181 11.08 1.30 -10.10
CA GLY A 181 9.70 1.48 -10.55
C GLY A 181 8.70 0.65 -9.73
N LEU A 182 8.98 -0.64 -9.53
CA LEU A 182 8.14 -1.53 -8.70
C LEU A 182 8.03 -1.04 -7.26
N ILE A 183 9.13 -0.57 -6.66
CA ILE A 183 9.10 -0.02 -5.31
C ILE A 183 8.29 1.27 -5.24
N CYS A 184 8.37 2.14 -6.25
CA CYS A 184 7.51 3.32 -6.33
C CYS A 184 6.03 2.95 -6.40
N ILE A 185 5.67 1.91 -7.17
CA ILE A 185 4.29 1.37 -7.21
C ILE A 185 3.87 0.83 -5.84
N ASN A 186 4.75 0.10 -5.16
CA ASN A 186 4.50 -0.39 -3.81
C ASN A 186 4.32 0.77 -2.83
N GLN A 187 5.13 1.82 -2.91
CA GLN A 187 5.00 3.02 -2.08
C GLN A 187 3.66 3.73 -2.30
N ILE A 188 3.19 3.83 -3.56
CA ILE A 188 1.86 4.37 -3.89
C ILE A 188 0.77 3.47 -3.30
N THR A 189 0.91 2.15 -3.43
CA THR A 189 -0.04 1.18 -2.89
C THR A 189 -0.07 1.22 -1.35
N SER A 190 1.07 1.51 -0.71
CA SER A 190 1.16 1.70 0.74
C SER A 190 0.36 2.90 1.25
N GLN A 191 -0.08 3.81 0.38
CA GLN A 191 -1.02 4.88 0.75
C GLN A 191 -2.34 4.32 1.31
N ILE A 192 -2.74 3.10 0.92
CA ILE A 192 -3.94 2.43 1.46
C ILE A 192 -3.82 2.23 2.99
N TYR A 193 -2.62 2.01 3.52
CA TYR A 193 -2.41 1.90 4.97
C TYR A 193 -2.68 3.22 5.69
N VAL A 194 -2.32 4.35 5.05
CA VAL A 194 -2.59 5.70 5.58
C VAL A 194 -4.09 5.93 5.69
N ASP A 195 -4.86 5.57 4.66
CA ASP A 195 -6.32 5.69 4.67
C ASP A 195 -6.96 4.90 5.81
N ILE A 196 -6.46 3.68 6.07
CA ILE A 196 -6.92 2.85 7.19
C ILE A 196 -6.65 3.54 8.52
N VAL A 197 -5.43 4.04 8.73
CA VAL A 197 -5.06 4.74 9.97
C VAL A 197 -5.93 5.98 10.18
N ILE A 198 -6.17 6.77 9.14
CA ILE A 198 -7.03 7.96 9.20
C ILE A 198 -8.46 7.57 9.63
N LYS A 199 -9.02 6.49 9.08
CA LYS A 199 -10.36 6.00 9.47
C LYS A 199 -10.43 5.62 10.95
N ILE A 200 -9.40 4.91 11.46
CA ILE A 200 -9.40 4.49 12.87
C ILE A 200 -9.26 5.71 13.79
N LEU A 201 -8.39 6.67 13.45
CA LEU A 201 -8.26 7.93 14.19
C LEU A 201 -9.57 8.71 14.22
N ALA A 202 -10.24 8.86 13.08
CA ALA A 202 -11.54 9.52 13.00
C ALA A 202 -12.59 8.81 13.86
N LEU A 203 -12.60 7.48 13.88
CA LEU A 203 -13.50 6.69 14.72
C LEU A 203 -13.23 6.90 16.21
N ILE A 204 -11.96 6.94 16.63
CA ILE A 204 -11.58 7.22 18.02
C ILE A 204 -11.99 8.63 18.41
N THR A 205 -11.74 9.63 17.55
CA THR A 205 -12.17 11.01 17.82
C THR A 205 -13.68 11.08 17.99
N LEU A 206 -14.44 10.42 17.10
CA LEU A 206 -15.90 10.35 17.19
C LEU A 206 -16.36 9.66 18.49
N LEU A 207 -15.70 8.59 18.91
CA LEU A 207 -15.99 7.88 20.16
C LEU A 207 -15.75 8.77 21.38
N ILE A 208 -14.62 9.48 21.42
CA ILE A 208 -14.30 10.43 22.50
C ILE A 208 -15.33 11.56 22.53
N VAL A 209 -15.69 12.14 21.39
CA VAL A 209 -16.72 13.18 21.30
C VAL A 209 -18.07 12.65 21.79
N THR A 210 -18.42 11.41 21.46
CA THR A 210 -19.66 10.77 21.91
C THR A 210 -19.66 10.57 23.43
N LEU A 211 -18.56 10.09 24.01
CA LEU A 211 -18.41 9.93 25.47
C LEU A 211 -18.48 11.28 26.20
N ILE A 212 -17.77 12.31 25.71
CA ILE A 212 -17.79 13.66 26.28
C ILE A 212 -19.19 14.26 26.18
N SER A 213 -19.83 14.15 25.01
CA SER A 213 -21.20 14.63 24.81
C SER A 213 -22.19 13.93 25.75
N GLY A 214 -22.10 12.60 25.89
CA GLY A 214 -22.91 11.83 26.83
C GLY A 214 -22.69 12.22 28.29
N TYR A 215 -21.47 12.57 28.66
CA TYR A 215 -21.13 13.06 30.01
C TYR A 215 -21.63 14.49 30.28
N LEU A 216 -21.49 15.40 29.32
CA LEU A 216 -21.88 16.81 29.48
C LEU A 216 -23.40 17.02 29.37
N ASN A 217 -24.10 16.21 28.56
CA ASN A 217 -25.52 16.35 28.28
C ASN A 217 -26.41 15.36 29.06
N LEU A 218 -26.02 15.01 30.30
CA LEU A 218 -26.75 14.14 31.25
C LEU A 218 -28.19 14.66 31.51
N GLY A 219 -29.09 14.49 30.54
CA GLY A 219 -30.49 14.89 30.61
C GLY A 219 -31.18 15.25 29.29
N THR A 220 -30.45 15.54 28.20
CA THR A 220 -31.07 16.00 26.93
C THR A 220 -30.92 15.03 25.75
N ILE A 221 -29.91 14.15 25.76
CA ILE A 221 -29.78 13.11 24.73
C ILE A 221 -30.72 11.96 25.08
N GLN A 222 -31.57 11.55 24.13
CA GLN A 222 -32.44 10.39 24.31
C GLN A 222 -31.60 9.16 24.65
N ASN A 223 -31.92 8.49 25.76
CA ASN A 223 -31.20 7.30 26.24
C ASN A 223 -31.06 6.22 25.15
N SER A 224 -32.04 6.11 24.25
CA SER A 224 -32.04 5.22 23.08
C SER A 224 -30.93 5.48 22.06
N VAL A 225 -30.55 6.75 21.88
CA VAL A 225 -29.42 7.12 21.01
C VAL A 225 -28.10 6.70 21.64
N LEU A 226 -27.98 6.87 22.95
CA LEU A 226 -26.78 6.49 23.67
C LEU A 226 -26.60 4.96 23.72
N SER A 227 -27.68 4.19 23.95
CA SER A 227 -27.68 2.73 24.00
C SER A 227 -27.36 2.07 22.65
N CYS A 228 -27.77 2.68 21.54
CA CYS A 228 -27.50 2.16 20.21
C CYS A 228 -26.10 2.52 19.70
N SER A 229 -25.43 3.51 20.30
CA SER A 229 -24.10 3.96 19.87
C SER A 229 -23.00 2.86 19.86
N PRO A 230 -22.93 1.91 20.82
CA PRO A 230 -21.95 0.83 20.78
C PRO A 230 -22.11 -0.08 19.55
N VAL A 231 -23.34 -0.25 19.03
CA VAL A 231 -23.59 -1.04 17.81
C VAL A 231 -22.94 -0.39 16.59
N PHE A 232 -23.03 0.95 16.48
CA PHE A 232 -22.35 1.70 15.43
C PHE A 232 -20.84 1.55 15.53
N PHE A 233 -20.26 1.81 16.71
CA PHE A 233 -18.81 1.74 16.89
C PHE A 233 -18.28 0.31 16.69
N ALA A 234 -18.96 -0.72 17.23
CA ALA A 234 -18.56 -2.10 17.07
C ALA A 234 -18.62 -2.58 15.62
N SER A 235 -19.72 -2.28 14.90
CA SER A 235 -19.88 -2.66 13.49
C SER A 235 -18.85 -1.99 12.60
N PHE A 236 -18.64 -0.68 12.76
CA PHE A 236 -17.64 0.06 11.98
C PHE A 236 -16.21 -0.39 12.30
N SER A 237 -15.90 -0.66 13.58
CA SER A 237 -14.61 -1.24 13.98
C SER A 237 -14.36 -2.57 13.30
N CYS A 238 -15.33 -3.48 13.29
CA CYS A 238 -15.23 -4.78 12.67
C CYS A 238 -14.92 -4.68 11.16
N LEU A 239 -15.59 -3.77 10.45
CA LEU A 239 -15.33 -3.53 9.03
C LEU A 239 -13.92 -2.98 8.76
N ILE A 240 -13.40 -2.11 9.64
CA ILE A 240 -12.02 -1.64 9.53
C ILE A 240 -11.03 -2.78 9.81
N PHE A 241 -11.25 -3.61 10.83
CA PHE A 241 -10.39 -4.77 11.11
C PHE A 241 -10.34 -5.75 9.95
N LEU A 242 -11.48 -6.02 9.29
CA LEU A 242 -11.49 -6.84 8.08
C LEU A 242 -10.64 -6.25 6.96
N GLN A 243 -10.64 -4.91 6.81
CA GLN A 243 -9.78 -4.22 5.86
C GLN A 243 -8.29 -4.37 6.23
N VAL A 244 -7.93 -4.20 7.50
CA VAL A 244 -6.56 -4.39 8.01
C VAL A 244 -6.07 -5.81 7.75
N ILE A 245 -6.85 -6.83 8.14
CA ILE A 245 -6.50 -8.25 7.96
C ILE A 245 -6.28 -8.56 6.48
N ARG A 246 -7.11 -8.01 5.59
CA ARG A 246 -6.94 -8.19 4.16
C ARG A 246 -5.62 -7.60 3.66
N CYS A 247 -5.30 -6.37 4.07
CA CYS A 247 -4.04 -5.72 3.69
C CYS A 247 -2.82 -6.53 4.17
N LEU A 248 -2.82 -6.96 5.44
CA LEU A 248 -1.77 -7.83 5.99
C LEU A 248 -1.65 -9.15 5.23
N LYS A 249 -2.78 -9.76 4.83
CA LYS A 249 -2.78 -10.98 4.02
C LYS A 249 -2.20 -10.75 2.62
N MET A 250 -2.39 -9.57 2.03
CA MET A 250 -1.81 -9.24 0.73
C MET A 250 -0.29 -9.08 0.82
N GLU A 251 0.22 -8.32 1.79
CA GLU A 251 1.68 -8.22 2.01
C GLU A 251 2.31 -9.55 2.40
N SER A 252 1.65 -10.35 3.24
CA SER A 252 2.15 -11.69 3.57
C SER A 252 2.30 -12.57 2.33
N LYS A 253 1.41 -12.45 1.33
CA LYS A 253 1.54 -13.17 0.07
C LYS A 253 2.69 -12.64 -0.77
N GLU A 254 2.90 -11.33 -0.83
CA GLU A 254 4.04 -10.74 -1.55
C GLU A 254 5.39 -11.16 -0.96
N ILE A 255 5.51 -11.15 0.37
CA ILE A 255 6.74 -11.59 1.07
C ILE A 255 7.01 -13.08 0.84
N LEU A 256 5.96 -13.90 0.66
CA LEU A 256 6.04 -15.34 0.45
C LEU A 256 6.09 -15.75 -1.03
N ASN A 257 6.14 -14.83 -1.99
CA ASN A 257 6.25 -15.17 -3.42
C ASN A 257 7.55 -15.92 -3.78
N PHE A 258 8.54 -15.94 -2.89
CA PHE A 258 9.76 -16.76 -3.03
C PHE A 258 9.55 -18.25 -2.68
N VAL A 259 8.45 -18.59 -2.00
CA VAL A 259 8.11 -19.98 -1.68
C VAL A 259 7.06 -20.42 -2.70
N GLU A 260 7.43 -21.32 -3.62
CA GLU A 260 6.46 -22.01 -4.45
C GLU A 260 5.40 -22.64 -3.54
N TRP A 261 4.17 -22.11 -3.62
CA TRP A 261 3.00 -22.77 -3.03
C TRP A 261 2.69 -23.99 -3.89
N GLU A 262 3.45 -25.05 -3.69
CA GLU A 262 3.08 -26.36 -4.20
C GLU A 262 1.81 -26.80 -3.45
N ASN A 263 0.66 -26.62 -4.10
CA ASN A 263 -0.63 -27.27 -3.85
C ASN A 263 -0.90 -27.70 -2.39
N SER A 264 -1.26 -26.76 -1.52
CA SER A 264 -1.94 -27.06 -0.24
C SER A 264 -3.42 -26.65 -0.26
N GLU A 265 -4.08 -26.77 -1.42
CA GLU A 265 -5.52 -27.06 -1.50
C GLU A 265 -5.72 -28.58 -1.53
N GLY A 266 -5.31 -29.25 -0.45
CA GLY A 266 -5.31 -30.70 -0.37
C GLY A 266 -4.92 -31.23 1.00
N LEU A 267 -5.58 -30.75 2.06
CA LEU A 267 -5.89 -31.48 3.30
C LEU A 267 -6.91 -30.68 4.13
#